data_AF-A0A522XR92-F1
#
_entry.id   AF-A0A522XR92-F1
#
_cell.length_a   1.000
_cell.length_b   1.000
_cell.length_c   1.000
_cell.angle_alpha   90.00
_cell.angle_beta   90.00
_cell.angle_gamma   90.00
#
_symmetry.space_group_name_H-M   'P 1'
#
loop_
_entity.id
_entity.type
_entity.pdbx_description
1 polymer ?
#
loop_
_entity_poly.entity_id
_entity_poly.type
_entity_poly.pdbx_seq_one_letter_code
_entity_poly.pdbx_strand_id
1 'polypeptide(L)' 'MFEKHCLICGIDVDKTAPKRFGKYFCSEDHAQQYVTKREEQERAMAEEERKNPRRGGGCC' A
#
# COMPACT_ATOMS: atom_id res chain seq x y z
N MET A 1 -4.72 3.83 -23.79
CA MET A 1 -5.62 3.68 -22.63
C MET A 1 -4.75 3.68 -21.38
N PHE A 2 -5.19 4.30 -20.28
CA PHE A 2 -4.49 4.11 -19.00
C PHE A 2 -4.97 2.79 -18.41
N GLU A 3 -4.30 1.70 -18.78
CA GLU A 3 -4.53 0.39 -18.18
C GLU A 3 -4.19 0.48 -16.69
N LYS A 4 -5.17 0.12 -15.87
CA LYS A 4 -5.03 0.09 -14.41
C LYS A 4 -4.84 -1.37 -14.05
N HIS A 5 -3.91 -1.62 -13.15
CA HIS A 5 -3.57 -2.98 -12.76
C HIS A 5 -3.84 -3.15 -11.26
N CYS A 6 -4.29 -4.34 -10.88
CA CYS A 6 -4.40 -4.70 -9.47
C CYS A 6 -3.00 -4.81 -8.87
N LEU A 7 -2.75 -4.10 -7.76
CA LEU A 7 -1.44 -4.11 -7.11
C LEU A 7 -1.10 -5.43 -6.38
N ILE A 8 -2.07 -6.31 -6.19
CA ILE A 8 -1.90 -7.60 -5.50
C ILE A 8 -1.57 -8.72 -6.50
N CYS A 9 -2.37 -8.85 -7.57
CA CYS A 9 -2.24 -9.94 -8.53
C CYS A 9 -1.77 -9.50 -9.93
N GLY A 10 -1.65 -8.20 -10.19
CA GLY A 10 -1.13 -7.67 -11.46
C GLY A 10 -2.11 -7.69 -12.64
N ILE A 11 -3.35 -8.13 -12.45
CA ILE A 11 -4.33 -8.19 -13.54
C ILE A 11 -4.88 -6.82 -13.91
N ASP A 12 -5.23 -6.64 -15.18
CA ASP A 12 -5.93 -5.45 -15.67
C ASP A 12 -7.30 -5.29 -15.02
N VAL A 13 -7.62 -4.04 -14.68
CA VAL A 13 -8.87 -3.67 -14.03
C VAL A 13 -9.47 -2.44 -14.67
N ASP A 14 -10.80 -2.42 -14.73
CA ASP A 14 -11.56 -1.33 -15.31
C ASP A 14 -11.58 -0.07 -14.44
N LYS A 15 -12.14 1.01 -15.00
CA LYS A 15 -12.34 2.27 -14.27
C LYS A 15 -13.31 2.13 -13.08
N THR A 16 -14.16 1.11 -13.08
CA THR A 16 -15.13 0.78 -12.02
C THR A 16 -14.50 -0.03 -10.88
N ALA A 17 -13.23 -0.43 -11.03
CA ALA A 17 -12.55 -1.25 -10.06
C ALA A 17 -12.40 -0.54 -8.70
N PRO A 18 -12.50 -1.28 -7.58
CA PRO A 18 -12.33 -0.72 -6.24
C PRO A 18 -10.98 -0.03 -6.11
N LYS A 19 -11.01 1.21 -5.62
CA LYS A 19 -9.84 2.08 -5.44
C LYS A 19 -9.61 2.34 -3.95
N ARG A 20 -8.41 2.05 -3.44
CA ARG A 20 -7.98 2.40 -2.07
C ARG A 20 -6.58 2.99 -2.06
N PHE A 21 -6.37 4.04 -1.27
CA PHE A 21 -5.07 4.74 -1.17
C PHE A 21 -4.46 5.14 -2.54
N GLY A 22 -5.31 5.52 -3.50
CA GLY A 22 -4.86 5.87 -4.85
C GLY A 22 -4.57 4.68 -5.79
N LYS A 23 -4.63 3.44 -5.29
CA LYS A 23 -4.34 2.20 -6.02
C LYS A 23 -5.62 1.46 -6.41
N TYR A 24 -5.56 0.72 -7.52
CA TYR A 24 -6.69 -0.04 -8.07
C TYR A 24 -6.55 -1.53 -7.75
N PHE A 25 -7.68 -2.19 -7.57
CA PHE A 25 -7.75 -3.60 -7.20
C PHE A 25 -8.86 -4.30 -7.98
N CYS A 26 -8.68 -5.58 -8.31
CA CYS A 26 -9.70 -6.34 -9.03
C CYS A 26 -10.85 -6.80 -8.13
N SER A 27 -10.65 -6.78 -6.81
CA SER A 27 -11.61 -7.23 -5.81
C SER A 27 -11.43 -6.43 -4.51
N GLU A 28 -12.48 -6.39 -3.70
CA GLU A 28 -12.41 -5.78 -2.37
C GLU A 28 -11.45 -6.53 -1.45
N ASP A 29 -11.35 -7.85 -1.60
CA ASP A 29 -10.39 -8.68 -0.87
C ASP A 29 -8.94 -8.21 -1.10
N HIS A 30 -8.54 -8.01 -2.37
CA HIS A 30 -7.22 -7.47 -2.69
C HIS A 30 -7.02 -6.04 -2.17
N ALA A 31 -8.09 -5.23 -2.18
CA ALA A 31 -8.03 -3.90 -1.59
C ALA A 31 -7.81 -3.97 -0.07
N GLN A 32 -8.47 -4.90 0.64
CA GLN A 32 -8.30 -5.10 2.08
C GLN A 32 -6.92 -5.67 2.41
N GLN A 33 -6.44 -6.68 1.69
CA GLN A 33 -5.09 -7.22 1.87
C GLN A 33 -4.02 -6.13 1.76
N TYR A 34 -4.21 -5.18 0.84
CA TYR A 34 -3.31 -4.03 0.71
C TYR A 34 -3.36 -3.12 1.93
N VAL A 35 -4.55 -2.84 2.49
CA VAL A 35 -4.69 -2.05 3.71
C VAL A 35 -3.95 -2.74 4.87
N THR A 36 -4.23 -4.02 5.09
CA THR A 36 -3.61 -4.79 6.18
C THR A 36 -2.09 -4.81 6.06
N LYS A 37 -1.54 -5.04 4.85
CA LYS A 37 -0.08 -5.00 4.62
C LYS A 37 0.52 -3.61 4.84
N ARG A 38 -0.20 -2.54 4.50
CA ARG A 38 0.27 -1.17 4.77
C ARG A 38 0.29 -0.87 6.26
N GLU A 39 -0.76 -1.23 7.00
CA GLU A 39 -0.81 -1.02 8.44
C GLU A 39 0.29 -1.80 9.16
N GLU A 40 0.57 -3.03 8.71
CA GLU A 40 1.67 -3.84 9.22
C GLU A 40 3.04 -3.20 8.93
N GLN A 41 3.27 -2.72 7.71
CA GLN A 41 4.52 -2.03 7.35
C GLN A 41 4.70 -0.71 8.12
N GLU A 42 3.63 0.05 8.32
CA GLU A 42 3.67 1.30 9.08
C GLU A 42 4.00 1.04 10.55
N ARG A 43 3.41 -0.01 11.14
CA ARG A 43 3.73 -0.45 12.50
C ARG A 43 5.18 -0.94 12.62
N ALA A 44 5.66 -1.70 11.64
CA ALA A 44 7.04 -2.17 11.61
C ALA A 44 8.05 -1.01 11.48
N MET A 45 7.76 -0.03 10.60
CA MET A 45 8.59 1.18 10.48
C MET A 45 8.59 2.02 11.76
N ALA A 46 7.44 2.19 12.40
CA ALA A 46 7.36 2.91 13.68
C ALA A 46 8.15 2.21 14.80
N GLU A 47 8.20 0.88 14.81
CA GLU A 47 9.01 0.11 15.76
C GLU A 47 10.52 0.22 15.46
N GLU A 48 10.90 0.16 14.19
CA GLU A 48 12.28 0.38 13.73
C GLU A 48 12.77 1.81 14.07
N GLU A 49 11.94 2.83 13.87
CA GLU A 49 12.25 4.22 14.27
C GLU A 49 12.45 4.33 15.79
N ARG A 50 11.60 3.68 16.59
CA ARG A 50 11.73 3.63 18.04
C ARG A 50 13.00 2.92 18.50
N LYS A 51 13.39 1.83 17.83
CA LYS A 51 14.60 1.06 18.15
C LYS A 51 15.87 1.76 17.67
N ASN A 52 15.79 2.59 16.63
CA ASN A 52 16.95 3.25 16.05
C ASN A 52 16.73 4.76 15.84
N PRO A 53 16.61 5.55 16.94
CA PRO A 53 16.31 6.99 16.87
C PRO A 53 17.41 7.83 16.17
N ARG A 54 18.58 7.24 15.87
CA ARG A 54 19.68 7.90 15.16
C ARG A 54 19.51 7.96 13.64
N ARG A 55 18.45 7.37 13.08
CA ARG A 55 18.07 7.51 11.66
C ARG A 55 16.79 8.35 11.43
N GLY A 56 16.24 8.95 12.49
CA GLY A 56 15.02 9.79 12.43
C GLY A 56 15.26 11.30 12.38
N GLY A 57 16.44 11.74 11.90
CA GLY A 57 16.79 13.16 11.85
C GLY A 57 17.79 13.44 10.74
N GLY A 58 17.31 13.71 9.53
CA GLY A 58 18.20 14.08 8.44
C GLY A 58 17.55 14.17 7.06
N CYS A 59 17.17 15.41 6.73
CA CYS A 59 17.13 16.00 5.38
C CYS A 59 15.85 15.85 4.52
N CYS A 60 15.24 17.03 4.30
CA CYS A 60 14.30 17.45 3.26
C CYS A 60 12.81 17.11 3.40
#